data_AF-A0A367JC04-F1
#
_entry.id   AF-A0A367JC04-F1
#
_cell.length_a   1.000
_cell.length_b   1.000
_cell.length_c   1.000
_cell.angle_alpha   90.00
_cell.angle_beta   90.00
_cell.angle_gamma   90.00
#
_symmetry.space_group_name_H-M   'P 1'
#
loop_
_entity.id
_entity.type
_entity.pdbx_description
1 polymer ?
#
loop_
_entity_poly.entity_id
_entity_poly.type
_entity_poly.pdbx_seq_one_letter_code
_entity_poly.pdbx_strand_id
1 'polypeptide(L)'
;MYHSVNHVSLLLHLTLISKFIDPGLVIISNPRSFSPLMAQASFKRKIIGIFARLLKAIPVTRSQDLVIKGTGKLIFSNKRVLNGQFTRFSHEISPGDHLLLSKKISIRVDQVLSDTQLKLKEELSEEAIFKLIQSGQFKIMPRVDQMVLFEKVNERLKLGECLVIFPEGGSHDRSEMLPLKAGFAMMALGAMAENEDLDLKIIPIGLNYFHPHRFRSRAVVSYGPPVLIRPEWIQAYQKGGQAKREAVALLLEAGYHGLKGVTINAPNHNMLTTIATARRLYKSKHKLTIDQVVDLNRRFLLGYKHFENDPGLLDLTERVKAYSNTLKYYGLCDHQVIKTQIPFSAAFL
;
A
#
# COMPACT_ATOMS: atom_id res chain seq x y z
N MET A 1 16.82 -0.53 27.23
CA MET A 1 15.89 -1.55 27.75
C MET A 1 14.57 -1.43 27.01
N TYR A 2 14.38 -2.14 25.91
CA TYR A 2 13.03 -2.48 25.45
C TYR A 2 12.83 -3.92 25.89
N HIS A 3 12.04 -4.11 26.94
CA HIS A 3 11.66 -5.44 27.37
C HIS A 3 10.95 -6.15 26.22
N SER A 4 11.47 -7.34 25.92
CA SER A 4 10.87 -8.38 25.11
C SER A 4 9.49 -8.72 25.66
N VAL A 5 8.46 -8.04 25.13
CA VAL A 5 7.10 -8.56 25.12
C VAL A 5 6.82 -8.95 23.68
N ASN A 6 6.41 -10.22 23.48
CA ASN A 6 6.14 -10.87 22.21
C ASN A 6 4.94 -10.24 21.46
N HIS A 7 5.04 -8.96 21.08
CA HIS A 7 3.99 -8.30 20.32
C HIS A 7 4.05 -8.73 18.85
N VAL A 8 2.91 -9.16 18.30
CA VAL A 8 2.77 -9.50 16.88
C VAL A 8 2.46 -8.21 16.13
N SER A 9 3.12 -7.99 14.99
CA SER A 9 3.00 -6.72 14.26
C SER A 9 2.59 -6.94 12.81
N LEU A 10 1.51 -6.28 12.42
CA LEU A 10 1.10 -6.13 11.02
C LEU A 10 1.69 -4.83 10.48
N LEU A 11 2.59 -4.93 9.53
CA LEU A 11 3.22 -3.77 8.90
C LEU A 11 2.41 -3.37 7.67
N LEU A 12 1.94 -2.14 7.67
CA LEU A 12 1.04 -1.64 6.65
C LEU A 12 1.73 -0.52 5.87
N HIS A 13 1.98 -0.76 4.58
CA HIS A 13 2.80 0.11 3.75
C HIS A 13 2.02 0.61 2.53
N LEU A 14 2.00 1.92 2.29
CA LEU A 14 1.09 2.50 1.30
C LEU A 14 1.71 2.85 -0.05
N THR A 15 2.95 3.32 -0.11
CA THR A 15 3.51 3.87 -1.35
C THR A 15 4.18 2.79 -2.21
N LEU A 16 3.43 2.23 -3.17
CA LEU A 16 4.01 1.36 -4.20
C LEU A 16 4.50 2.17 -5.41
N ILE A 17 5.69 2.76 -5.31
CA ILE A 17 6.39 3.28 -6.51
C ILE A 17 6.90 2.10 -7.35
N SER A 18 7.34 1.03 -6.71
CA SER A 18 7.83 -0.18 -7.37
C SER A 18 7.44 -1.45 -6.62
N LYS A 19 6.74 -2.34 -7.33
CA LYS A 19 6.30 -3.66 -6.86
C LYS A 19 7.41 -4.56 -6.30
N PHE A 20 8.68 -4.21 -6.49
CA PHE A 20 9.83 -5.02 -6.07
C PHE A 20 10.84 -4.27 -5.19
N ILE A 21 11.03 -2.96 -5.38
CA ILE A 21 11.99 -2.18 -4.58
C ILE A 21 11.41 -1.86 -3.20
N ASP A 22 10.11 -1.53 -3.15
CA ASP A 22 9.44 -1.16 -1.90
C ASP A 22 9.48 -2.29 -0.85
N PRO A 23 9.11 -3.56 -1.20
CA PRO A 23 9.30 -4.67 -0.27
C PRO A 23 10.75 -4.86 0.15
N GLY A 24 11.71 -4.73 -0.79
CA GLY A 24 13.14 -4.88 -0.50
C GLY A 24 13.67 -3.86 0.51
N LEU A 25 13.25 -2.59 0.40
CA LEU A 25 13.62 -1.55 1.35
C LEU A 25 13.05 -1.81 2.74
N VAL A 26 11.80 -2.28 2.83
CA VAL A 26 11.19 -2.65 4.11
C VAL A 26 11.90 -3.88 4.72
N ILE A 27 12.32 -4.85 3.89
CA ILE A 27 13.08 -6.03 4.34
C ILE A 27 14.41 -5.61 4.98
N ILE A 28 15.14 -4.70 4.33
CA ILE A 28 16.46 -4.28 4.80
C ILE A 28 16.38 -3.36 6.03
N SER A 29 15.31 -2.56 6.14
CA SER A 29 15.16 -1.58 7.23
C SER A 29 14.46 -2.13 8.47
N ASN A 30 13.77 -3.27 8.37
CA ASN A 30 13.08 -3.87 9.50
C ASN A 30 13.97 -4.92 10.20
N PRO A 31 14.22 -4.79 11.51
CA PRO A 31 15.00 -5.78 12.25
C PRO A 31 14.30 -7.15 12.43
N ARG A 32 12.99 -7.24 12.16
CA ARG A 32 12.23 -8.50 12.24
C ARG A 32 12.02 -9.12 10.87
N SER A 33 12.11 -10.45 10.82
CA SER A 33 11.66 -11.22 9.64
C SER A 33 10.15 -11.06 9.46
N PHE A 34 9.70 -10.93 8.22
CA PHE A 34 8.29 -10.81 7.88
C PHE A 34 7.93 -11.54 6.59
N SER A 35 6.67 -11.93 6.48
CA SER A 35 6.10 -12.58 5.30
C SER A 35 5.28 -11.56 4.50
N PRO A 36 5.74 -11.11 3.31
CA PRO A 36 4.98 -10.17 2.49
C PRO A 36 3.81 -10.85 1.78
N LEU A 37 2.68 -10.15 1.63
CA LEU A 37 1.62 -10.55 0.72
C LEU A 37 2.03 -10.17 -0.71
N MET A 38 2.11 -11.15 -1.61
CA MET A 38 2.60 -10.96 -2.98
C MET A 38 1.64 -11.52 -4.02
N ALA A 39 1.47 -10.84 -5.15
CA ALA A 39 0.65 -11.35 -6.26
C ALA A 39 1.11 -12.74 -6.74
N GLN A 40 0.16 -13.67 -6.89
CA GLN A 40 0.39 -15.05 -7.34
C GLN A 40 1.15 -15.12 -8.68
N ALA A 41 0.88 -14.19 -9.60
CA ALA A 41 1.58 -14.10 -10.88
C ALA A 41 3.10 -13.83 -10.71
N SER A 42 3.49 -12.99 -9.73
CA SER A 42 4.90 -12.75 -9.41
C SER A 42 5.55 -13.98 -8.76
N PHE A 43 4.79 -14.70 -7.91
CA PHE A 43 5.25 -15.91 -7.22
C PHE A 43 5.62 -17.05 -8.17
N LYS A 44 4.95 -17.14 -9.32
CA LYS A 44 5.21 -18.16 -10.35
C LYS A 44 6.45 -17.90 -11.21
N ARG A 45 7.07 -16.71 -11.15
CA ARG A 45 8.26 -16.38 -11.95
C ARG A 45 9.50 -17.08 -11.37
N LYS A 46 10.41 -17.59 -12.21
CA LYS A 46 11.57 -18.40 -11.78
C LYS A 46 12.42 -17.72 -10.69
N ILE A 47 12.96 -16.53 -10.97
CA ILE A 47 13.87 -15.83 -10.04
C ILE A 47 13.09 -15.22 -8.86
N ILE A 48 12.03 -14.46 -9.16
CA ILE A 48 11.23 -13.78 -8.13
C ILE A 48 10.55 -14.78 -7.18
N GLY A 49 10.09 -15.93 -7.70
CA GLY A 49 9.48 -16.99 -6.91
C GLY A 49 10.45 -17.67 -5.94
N ILE A 50 11.74 -17.76 -6.27
CA ILE A 50 12.77 -18.28 -5.35
C ILE A 50 12.90 -17.33 -4.15
N PHE A 51 13.07 -16.02 -4.40
CA PHE A 51 13.15 -15.02 -3.32
C PHE A 51 11.87 -14.94 -2.51
N ALA A 52 10.70 -15.05 -3.15
CA ALA A 52 9.42 -15.05 -2.46
C ALA A 52 9.26 -16.25 -1.51
N ARG A 53 9.72 -17.44 -1.92
CA ARG A 53 9.74 -18.62 -1.05
C ARG A 53 10.71 -18.46 0.12
N LEU A 54 11.89 -17.90 -0.14
CA LEU A 54 12.89 -17.61 0.90
C LEU A 54 12.34 -16.63 1.96
N LEU A 55 11.56 -15.64 1.52
CA LEU A 55 10.90 -14.65 2.39
C LEU A 55 9.57 -15.14 2.97
N LYS A 56 9.23 -16.44 2.81
CA LYS A 56 7.95 -17.03 3.24
C LYS A 56 6.70 -16.24 2.78
N ALA A 57 6.77 -15.58 1.61
CA ALA A 57 5.71 -14.73 1.10
C ALA A 57 4.39 -15.48 0.93
N ILE A 58 3.27 -14.82 1.27
CA ILE A 58 1.93 -15.38 1.12
C ILE A 58 1.41 -14.97 -0.27
N PRO A 59 1.16 -15.92 -1.19
CA PRO A 59 0.69 -15.58 -2.51
C PRO A 59 -0.80 -15.20 -2.48
N VAL A 60 -1.11 -14.08 -3.14
CA VAL A 60 -2.46 -13.53 -3.27
C VAL A 60 -2.91 -13.64 -4.71
N THR A 61 -3.99 -14.38 -4.93
CA THR A 61 -4.64 -14.45 -6.24
C THR A 61 -5.54 -13.23 -6.41
N ARG A 62 -5.35 -12.47 -7.48
CA ARG A 62 -6.23 -11.34 -7.82
C ARG A 62 -7.18 -11.79 -8.93
N SER A 63 -8.45 -11.45 -8.81
CA SER A 63 -9.46 -11.76 -9.84
C SER A 63 -9.07 -11.23 -11.21
N GLN A 64 -8.42 -10.06 -11.26
CA GLN A 64 -7.88 -9.45 -12.47
C GLN A 64 -6.81 -10.30 -13.17
N ASP A 65 -6.07 -11.12 -12.43
CA ASP A 65 -5.03 -12.00 -13.00
C ASP A 65 -5.64 -13.30 -13.59
N LEU A 66 -6.91 -13.58 -13.31
CA LEU A 66 -7.65 -14.77 -13.77
C LEU A 66 -8.64 -14.47 -14.90
N VAL A 67 -8.57 -13.28 -15.49
CA VAL A 67 -9.53 -12.86 -16.53
C VAL A 67 -9.35 -13.70 -17.78
N ILE A 68 -10.42 -14.39 -18.19
CA ILE A 68 -10.47 -15.20 -19.41
C ILE A 68 -11.46 -14.60 -20.41
N LYS A 69 -11.28 -14.89 -21.70
CA LYS A 69 -12.27 -14.50 -22.73
C LYS A 69 -13.48 -15.42 -22.60
N GLY A 70 -14.68 -14.85 -22.57
CA GLY A 70 -15.90 -15.65 -22.55
C GLY A 70 -16.18 -16.29 -23.92
N THR A 71 -16.75 -17.49 -23.92
CA THR A 71 -17.19 -18.14 -25.15
C THR A 71 -18.50 -17.53 -25.66
N GLY A 72 -18.62 -17.36 -26.98
CA GLY A 72 -19.83 -16.81 -27.60
C GLY A 72 -19.94 -15.28 -27.49
N LYS A 73 -21.18 -14.79 -27.58
CA LYS A 73 -21.51 -13.36 -27.45
C LYS A 73 -22.71 -13.16 -26.52
N LEU A 74 -22.70 -12.04 -25.81
CA LEU A 74 -23.84 -11.58 -25.03
C LEU A 74 -24.79 -10.78 -25.91
N ILE A 75 -26.07 -11.07 -25.77
CA ILE A 75 -27.18 -10.38 -26.41
C ILE A 75 -28.00 -9.72 -25.30
N PHE A 76 -28.22 -8.42 -25.45
CA PHE A 76 -29.13 -7.70 -24.57
C PHE A 76 -30.56 -8.21 -24.81
N SER A 77 -31.24 -8.60 -23.73
CA SER A 77 -32.66 -8.94 -23.76
C SER A 77 -33.45 -8.07 -22.78
N ASN A 78 -32.99 -8.00 -21.53
CA ASN A 78 -33.59 -7.20 -20.48
C ASN A 78 -32.50 -6.63 -19.55
N LYS A 79 -32.85 -5.63 -18.72
CA LYS A 79 -31.93 -4.98 -17.79
C LYS A 79 -31.39 -5.90 -16.68
N ARG A 80 -32.07 -6.99 -16.34
CA ARG A 80 -31.63 -7.97 -15.31
C ARG A 80 -31.29 -9.36 -15.82
N VAL A 81 -31.55 -9.64 -17.10
CA VAL A 81 -31.30 -10.96 -17.69
C VAL A 81 -30.53 -10.76 -19.00
N LEU A 82 -29.39 -11.43 -19.11
CA LEU A 82 -28.58 -11.44 -20.33
C LEU A 82 -28.72 -12.78 -21.02
N ASN A 83 -28.91 -12.71 -22.34
CA ASN A 83 -28.92 -13.88 -23.19
C ASN A 83 -27.55 -14.06 -23.84
N GLY A 84 -27.19 -15.30 -24.13
CA GLY A 84 -25.96 -15.69 -24.78
C GLY A 84 -26.24 -16.37 -26.12
N GLN A 85 -25.39 -16.08 -27.10
CA GLN A 85 -25.36 -16.78 -28.38
C GLN A 85 -24.06 -17.57 -28.50
N PHE A 86 -24.18 -18.88 -28.74
CA PHE A 86 -23.05 -19.82 -28.75
C PHE A 86 -22.24 -19.80 -27.44
N THR A 87 -22.92 -19.62 -26.31
CA THR A 87 -22.33 -19.54 -24.97
C THR A 87 -22.43 -20.87 -24.24
N ARG A 88 -21.61 -21.05 -23.20
CA ARG A 88 -21.60 -22.24 -22.31
C ARG A 88 -21.54 -21.81 -20.84
N PHE A 89 -22.49 -20.97 -20.43
CA PHE A 89 -22.41 -20.29 -19.14
C PHE A 89 -22.36 -21.24 -17.93
N SER A 90 -23.03 -22.39 -17.99
CA SER A 90 -23.06 -23.34 -16.85
C SER A 90 -21.69 -23.94 -16.52
N HIS A 91 -20.79 -23.99 -17.51
CA HIS A 91 -19.44 -24.52 -17.37
C HIS A 91 -18.36 -23.46 -17.15
N GLU A 92 -18.60 -22.21 -17.59
CA GLU A 92 -17.59 -21.15 -17.59
C GLU A 92 -17.80 -20.09 -16.51
N ILE A 93 -19.01 -19.97 -15.97
CA ILE A 93 -19.41 -18.86 -15.08
C ILE A 93 -20.00 -19.43 -13.80
N SER A 94 -19.59 -18.87 -12.67
CA SER A 94 -20.17 -19.15 -11.36
C SER A 94 -20.92 -17.92 -10.81
N PRO A 95 -21.95 -18.11 -9.96
CA PRO A 95 -22.59 -17.03 -9.24
C PRO A 95 -21.59 -16.13 -8.50
N GLY A 96 -21.69 -14.82 -8.72
CA GLY A 96 -20.79 -13.82 -8.16
C GLY A 96 -19.60 -13.44 -9.04
N ASP A 97 -19.37 -14.14 -10.16
CA ASP A 97 -18.40 -13.72 -11.19
C ASP A 97 -18.79 -12.39 -11.82
N HIS A 98 -17.79 -11.71 -12.40
CA HIS A 98 -18.00 -10.46 -13.12
C HIS A 98 -17.80 -10.64 -14.62
N LEU A 99 -18.75 -10.13 -15.40
CA LEU A 99 -18.64 -9.98 -16.85
C LEU A 99 -18.02 -8.63 -17.18
N LEU A 100 -16.86 -8.63 -17.82
CA LEU A 100 -16.17 -7.43 -18.28
C LEU A 100 -16.52 -7.16 -19.74
N LEU A 101 -17.28 -6.09 -19.99
CA LEU A 101 -17.59 -5.62 -21.34
C LEU A 101 -16.52 -4.64 -21.85
N SER A 102 -15.89 -3.89 -20.93
CA SER A 102 -14.80 -2.97 -21.23
C SER A 102 -13.88 -2.82 -20.02
N LYS A 103 -12.84 -1.98 -20.12
CA LYS A 103 -11.98 -1.65 -18.97
C LYS A 103 -12.72 -0.95 -17.83
N LYS A 104 -13.87 -0.31 -18.12
CA LYS A 104 -14.66 0.47 -17.15
C LYS A 104 -15.98 -0.19 -16.76
N ILE A 105 -16.50 -1.08 -17.61
CA ILE A 105 -17.84 -1.66 -17.45
C ILE A 105 -17.69 -3.12 -17.05
N SER A 106 -18.08 -3.41 -15.81
CA SER A 106 -18.15 -4.75 -15.23
C SER A 106 -19.53 -5.00 -14.65
N ILE A 107 -20.10 -6.18 -14.88
CA ILE A 107 -21.45 -6.54 -14.41
C ILE A 107 -21.34 -7.79 -13.56
N ARG A 108 -22.01 -7.82 -12.40
CA ARG A 108 -21.99 -8.98 -11.51
C ARG A 108 -23.11 -9.97 -11.82
N VAL A 109 -22.76 -11.25 -11.90
CA VAL A 109 -23.71 -12.36 -12.08
C VAL A 109 -24.33 -12.71 -10.73
N ASP A 110 -25.66 -12.74 -10.66
CA ASP A 110 -26.41 -13.23 -9.48
C ASP A 110 -26.59 -14.74 -9.57
N GLN A 111 -27.04 -15.23 -10.73
CA GLN A 111 -27.34 -16.65 -10.95
C GLN A 111 -27.13 -17.04 -12.42
N VAL A 112 -26.63 -18.25 -12.64
CA VAL A 112 -26.61 -18.89 -13.97
C VAL A 112 -27.91 -19.67 -14.13
N LEU A 113 -28.73 -19.30 -15.11
CA LEU A 113 -30.04 -19.94 -15.35
C LEU A 113 -29.90 -21.10 -16.34
N SER A 114 -29.07 -20.95 -17.36
CA SER A 114 -28.76 -21.96 -18.36
C SER A 114 -27.44 -21.62 -19.08
N ASP A 115 -27.02 -22.44 -20.04
CA ASP A 115 -25.86 -22.13 -20.89
C ASP A 115 -25.99 -20.85 -21.72
N THR A 116 -27.21 -20.34 -21.88
CA THR A 116 -27.55 -19.18 -22.69
C THR A 116 -28.23 -18.06 -21.90
N GLN A 117 -28.46 -18.21 -20.60
CA GLN A 117 -29.14 -17.19 -19.79
C GLN A 117 -28.44 -16.95 -18.44
N LEU A 118 -28.21 -15.67 -18.15
CA LEU A 118 -27.65 -15.19 -16.87
C LEU A 118 -28.59 -14.19 -16.23
N LYS A 119 -28.80 -14.33 -14.92
CA LYS A 119 -29.44 -13.32 -14.08
C LYS A 119 -28.37 -12.44 -13.44
N LEU A 120 -28.57 -11.12 -13.51
CA LEU A 120 -27.62 -10.14 -13.01
C LEU A 120 -28.00 -9.65 -11.62
N LYS A 121 -26.98 -9.27 -10.83
CA LYS A 121 -27.20 -8.74 -9.48
C LYS A 121 -27.78 -7.33 -9.49
N GLU A 122 -27.27 -6.55 -10.43
CA GLU A 122 -27.60 -5.14 -10.64
C GLU A 122 -28.20 -4.98 -12.03
N GLU A 123 -29.00 -3.92 -12.21
CA GLU A 123 -29.52 -3.57 -13.53
C GLU A 123 -28.41 -3.04 -14.44
N LEU A 124 -28.49 -3.39 -15.71
CA LEU A 124 -27.58 -2.88 -16.74
C LEU A 124 -27.68 -1.37 -16.86
N SER A 125 -26.54 -0.69 -16.79
CA SER A 125 -26.42 0.72 -17.16
C SER A 125 -26.61 0.91 -18.67
N GLU A 126 -26.99 2.12 -19.07
CA GLU A 126 -27.18 2.46 -20.49
C GLU A 126 -25.88 2.25 -21.30
N GLU A 127 -24.73 2.61 -20.71
CA GLU A 127 -23.42 2.36 -21.31
C GLU A 127 -23.15 0.88 -21.55
N ALA A 128 -23.55 0.01 -20.61
CA ALA A 128 -23.40 -1.43 -20.74
C ALA A 128 -24.28 -1.98 -21.87
N ILE A 129 -25.54 -1.51 -21.95
CA ILE A 129 -26.48 -1.88 -23.01
C ILE A 129 -25.92 -1.51 -24.39
N PHE A 130 -25.43 -0.27 -24.54
CA PHE A 130 -24.82 0.19 -25.79
C PHE A 130 -23.65 -0.71 -26.22
N LYS A 131 -22.78 -1.12 -25.28
CA LYS A 131 -21.64 -1.99 -25.57
C LYS A 131 -22.04 -3.42 -25.95
N LEU A 132 -23.09 -3.94 -25.33
CA LEU A 132 -23.66 -5.24 -25.68
C LEU A 132 -24.20 -5.22 -27.10
N ILE A 133 -24.99 -4.21 -27.46
CA ILE A 133 -25.55 -4.05 -28.81
C ILE A 133 -24.43 -3.89 -29.85
N GLN A 134 -23.37 -3.16 -29.53
CA GLN A 134 -22.26 -2.88 -30.46
C GLN A 134 -21.41 -4.12 -30.78
N SER A 135 -21.11 -4.98 -29.80
CA SER A 135 -20.13 -6.06 -29.98
C SER A 135 -20.51 -7.42 -29.38
N GLY A 136 -21.25 -7.41 -28.27
CA GLY A 136 -21.54 -8.60 -27.46
C GLY A 136 -20.31 -9.33 -26.90
N GLN A 137 -19.10 -8.79 -27.07
CA GLN A 137 -17.88 -9.44 -26.57
C GLN A 137 -17.71 -9.18 -25.07
N PHE A 138 -17.26 -10.21 -24.36
CA PHE A 138 -17.07 -10.13 -22.92
C PHE A 138 -15.87 -10.96 -22.47
N LYS A 139 -15.36 -10.62 -21.30
CA LYS A 139 -14.42 -11.44 -20.54
C LYS A 139 -15.05 -11.84 -19.22
N ILE A 140 -14.66 -12.99 -18.70
CA ILE A 140 -15.09 -13.49 -17.41
C ILE A 140 -13.98 -13.18 -16.42
N MET A 141 -14.33 -12.50 -15.34
CA MET A 141 -13.45 -12.24 -14.20
C MET A 141 -13.97 -13.05 -13.02
N PRO A 142 -13.34 -14.19 -12.70
CA PRO A 142 -13.79 -15.06 -11.63
C PRO A 142 -13.74 -14.37 -10.27
N ARG A 143 -14.73 -14.65 -9.42
CA ARG A 143 -14.67 -14.30 -8.00
C ARG A 143 -13.59 -15.13 -7.33
N VAL A 144 -12.63 -14.46 -6.69
CA VAL A 144 -11.62 -15.13 -5.87
C VAL A 144 -12.15 -15.28 -4.45
N ASP A 145 -12.05 -16.49 -3.91
CA ASP A 145 -12.30 -16.72 -2.50
C ASP A 145 -11.16 -16.15 -1.65
N GLN A 146 -11.51 -15.20 -0.78
CA GLN A 146 -10.57 -14.54 0.12
C GLN A 146 -10.38 -15.29 1.44
N MET A 147 -11.23 -16.28 1.74
CA MET A 147 -11.16 -17.04 3.00
C MET A 147 -9.82 -17.77 3.14
N VAL A 148 -9.37 -18.45 2.08
CA VAL A 148 -8.08 -19.15 2.04
C VAL A 148 -6.89 -18.22 2.32
N LEU A 149 -6.96 -16.96 1.88
CA LEU A 149 -5.92 -15.98 2.18
C LEU A 149 -5.96 -15.58 3.65
N PHE A 150 -7.15 -15.33 4.19
CA PHE A 150 -7.34 -14.89 5.57
C PHE A 150 -6.93 -15.98 6.57
N GLU A 151 -7.24 -17.24 6.29
CA GLU A 151 -6.79 -18.39 7.09
C GLU A 151 -5.26 -18.45 7.17
N LYS A 152 -4.57 -18.39 6.02
CA LYS A 152 -3.10 -18.39 5.99
C LYS A 152 -2.49 -17.21 6.74
N VAL A 153 -3.10 -16.03 6.62
CA VAL A 153 -2.65 -14.83 7.35
C VAL A 153 -2.84 -15.01 8.84
N ASN A 154 -3.99 -15.51 9.27
CA ASN A 154 -4.28 -15.80 10.66
C ASN A 154 -3.28 -16.81 11.24
N GLU A 155 -3.01 -17.93 10.55
CA GLU A 155 -2.00 -18.90 10.97
C GLU A 155 -0.62 -18.26 11.20
N ARG A 156 -0.16 -17.38 10.31
CA ARG A 156 1.13 -16.69 10.49
C ARG A 156 1.13 -15.73 11.66
N LEU A 157 0.03 -15.00 11.86
CA LEU A 157 -0.10 -14.08 12.99
C LEU A 157 -0.14 -14.84 14.33
N LYS A 158 -0.80 -16.00 14.40
CA LYS A 158 -0.79 -16.88 15.58
C LYS A 158 0.62 -17.35 15.95
N LEU A 159 1.47 -17.60 14.96
CA LEU A 159 2.88 -17.97 15.15
C LEU A 159 3.79 -16.78 15.55
N GLY A 160 3.22 -15.59 15.73
CA GLY A 160 3.97 -14.38 16.06
C GLY A 160 4.79 -13.80 14.90
N GLU A 161 4.54 -14.26 13.67
CA GLU A 161 5.21 -13.73 12.48
C GLU A 161 4.68 -12.32 12.14
N CYS A 162 5.56 -11.48 11.60
CA CYS A 162 5.17 -10.18 11.08
C CYS A 162 4.72 -10.31 9.62
N LEU A 163 3.74 -9.51 9.22
CA LEU A 163 3.25 -9.47 7.85
C LEU A 163 3.44 -8.08 7.25
N VAL A 164 3.73 -8.00 5.96
CA VAL A 164 3.73 -6.73 5.21
C VAL A 164 2.60 -6.73 4.19
N ILE A 165 1.74 -5.72 4.28
CA ILE A 165 0.59 -5.54 3.39
C ILE A 165 0.67 -4.20 2.67
N PHE A 166 0.36 -4.24 1.37
CA PHE A 166 0.18 -3.08 0.53
C PHE A 166 -1.33 -2.87 0.27
N PRO A 167 -2.00 -1.99 1.03
CA PRO A 167 -3.46 -1.89 1.05
C PRO A 167 -4.04 -1.25 -0.24
N GLU A 168 -3.20 -0.68 -1.10
CA GLU A 168 -3.55 -0.18 -2.43
C GLU A 168 -3.78 -1.31 -3.45
N GLY A 169 -2.99 -2.39 -3.36
CA GLY A 169 -3.06 -3.55 -4.25
C GLY A 169 -2.68 -3.27 -5.72
N GLY A 170 -1.96 -2.18 -6.00
CA GLY A 170 -1.40 -1.80 -7.30
C GLY A 170 -0.17 -0.89 -7.12
N SER A 171 0.60 -0.64 -8.18
CA SER A 171 1.66 0.38 -8.17
C SER A 171 1.24 1.56 -9.02
N HIS A 172 1.56 2.77 -8.60
CA HIS A 172 1.24 3.98 -9.36
C HIS A 172 2.27 5.09 -9.15
N ASP A 173 2.37 5.99 -10.13
CA ASP A 173 3.22 7.20 -10.06
C ASP A 173 2.47 8.45 -9.56
N ARG A 174 1.26 8.30 -8.97
CA ARG A 174 0.48 9.44 -8.47
C ARG A 174 1.00 9.91 -7.10
N SER A 175 1.01 11.24 -6.91
CA SER A 175 1.41 11.88 -5.64
C SER A 175 0.38 11.77 -4.52
N GLU A 176 -0.86 11.39 -4.84
CA GLU A 176 -1.97 11.28 -3.90
C GLU A 176 -2.20 9.83 -3.46
N MET A 177 -2.58 9.65 -2.19
CA MET A 177 -2.91 8.36 -1.60
C MET A 177 -4.21 7.81 -2.21
N LEU A 178 -4.18 6.63 -2.83
CA LEU A 178 -5.42 5.97 -3.26
C LEU A 178 -6.24 5.46 -2.06
N PRO A 179 -7.56 5.25 -2.27
CA PRO A 179 -8.42 4.61 -1.29
C PRO A 179 -7.87 3.23 -0.87
N LEU A 180 -7.80 3.02 0.43
CA LEU A 180 -7.34 1.76 1.00
C LEU A 180 -8.36 0.64 0.79
N LYS A 181 -7.87 -0.56 0.44
CA LYS A 181 -8.71 -1.76 0.45
C LYS A 181 -8.90 -2.26 1.87
N ALA A 182 -10.13 -2.62 2.20
CA ALA A 182 -10.52 -3.14 3.51
C ALA A 182 -9.87 -4.49 3.91
N GLY A 183 -9.15 -5.15 3.00
CA GLY A 183 -8.58 -6.48 3.22
C GLY A 183 -7.67 -6.57 4.45
N PHE A 184 -6.81 -5.57 4.70
CA PHE A 184 -5.95 -5.58 5.90
C PHE A 184 -6.76 -5.49 7.20
N ALA A 185 -7.82 -4.67 7.20
CA ALA A 185 -8.67 -4.48 8.37
C ALA A 185 -9.45 -5.77 8.67
N MET A 186 -9.96 -6.44 7.63
CA MET A 186 -10.63 -7.74 7.79
C MET A 186 -9.67 -8.83 8.30
N MET A 187 -8.44 -8.88 7.79
CA MET A 187 -7.42 -9.84 8.25
C MET A 187 -7.03 -9.60 9.71
N ALA A 188 -6.81 -8.34 10.08
CA ALA A 188 -6.38 -7.98 11.43
C ALA A 188 -7.49 -8.24 12.47
N LEU A 189 -8.73 -7.79 12.19
CA LEU A 189 -9.88 -8.04 13.07
C LEU A 189 -10.23 -9.52 13.14
N GLY A 190 -10.18 -10.24 12.01
CA GLY A 190 -10.42 -11.69 11.98
C GLY A 190 -9.41 -12.46 12.83
N ALA A 191 -8.12 -12.14 12.70
CA ALA A 191 -7.08 -12.79 13.49
C ALA A 191 -7.23 -12.55 15.00
N MET A 192 -7.56 -11.32 15.43
CA MET A 192 -7.78 -11.05 16.86
C MET A 192 -9.13 -11.58 17.38
N ALA A 193 -10.16 -11.66 16.52
CA ALA A 193 -11.44 -12.25 16.87
C ALA A 193 -11.36 -13.76 17.10
N GLU A 194 -10.42 -14.44 16.45
CA GLU A 194 -10.18 -15.88 16.61
C GLU A 194 -9.10 -16.22 17.65
N ASN A 195 -8.39 -15.23 18.19
CA ASN A 195 -7.31 -15.43 19.16
C ASN A 195 -7.30 -14.28 20.18
N GLU A 196 -7.89 -14.49 21.35
CA GLU A 196 -8.01 -13.46 22.40
C GLU A 196 -6.65 -12.99 22.95
N ASP A 197 -5.65 -13.88 22.97
CA ASP A 197 -4.30 -13.57 23.46
C ASP A 197 -3.42 -12.83 22.43
N LEU A 198 -3.91 -12.64 21.20
CA LEU A 198 -3.13 -12.03 20.13
C LEU A 198 -3.10 -10.50 20.26
N ASP A 199 -2.01 -9.94 20.77
CA ASP A 199 -1.76 -8.49 20.74
C ASP A 199 -1.17 -8.05 19.38
N LEU A 200 -2.07 -7.83 18.40
CA LEU A 200 -1.72 -7.38 17.06
C LEU A 200 -1.71 -5.84 16.96
N LYS A 201 -0.59 -5.30 16.46
CA LYS A 201 -0.42 -3.86 16.21
C LYS A 201 -0.22 -3.58 14.73
N ILE A 202 -0.90 -2.56 14.21
CA ILE A 202 -0.67 -2.10 12.83
C ILE A 202 0.35 -0.98 12.84
N ILE A 203 1.47 -1.15 12.12
CA ILE A 203 2.51 -0.12 12.01
C ILE A 203 2.45 0.50 10.62
N PRO A 204 2.07 1.79 10.49
CA PRO A 204 2.13 2.50 9.22
C PRO A 204 3.59 2.69 8.78
N ILE A 205 3.88 2.39 7.52
CA ILE A 205 5.21 2.59 6.91
C ILE A 205 5.10 3.50 5.69
N GLY A 206 5.87 4.59 5.69
CA GLY A 206 6.04 5.48 4.55
C GLY A 206 7.39 5.28 3.88
N LEU A 207 7.40 5.22 2.54
CA LEU A 207 8.62 5.20 1.73
C LEU A 207 8.69 6.49 0.93
N ASN A 208 9.77 7.23 1.14
CA ASN A 208 10.01 8.52 0.50
C ASN A 208 11.28 8.45 -0.35
N TYR A 209 11.10 8.54 -1.66
CA TYR A 209 12.18 8.53 -2.63
C TYR A 209 12.60 9.95 -2.97
N PHE A 210 13.91 10.23 -2.92
CA PHE A 210 14.41 11.55 -3.28
C PHE A 210 14.32 11.81 -4.80
N HIS A 211 14.60 10.77 -5.59
CA HIS A 211 14.53 10.83 -7.06
C HIS A 211 14.00 9.48 -7.57
N PRO A 212 12.66 9.30 -7.64
CA PRO A 212 12.04 8.02 -8.00
C PRO A 212 12.54 7.44 -9.34
N HIS A 213 12.87 8.30 -10.29
CA HIS A 213 13.32 7.92 -11.64
C HIS A 213 14.84 7.71 -11.76
N ARG A 214 15.64 7.97 -10.72
CA ARG A 214 17.11 7.84 -10.77
C ARG A 214 17.56 6.57 -10.07
N PHE A 215 18.25 5.70 -10.80
CA PHE A 215 18.85 4.49 -10.24
C PHE A 215 19.85 4.84 -9.11
N ARG A 216 19.83 4.06 -8.03
CA ARG A 216 20.61 4.29 -6.78
C ARG A 216 20.31 5.63 -6.08
N SER A 217 19.11 6.18 -6.27
CA SER A 217 18.65 7.31 -5.48
C SER A 217 18.46 6.92 -4.01
N ARG A 218 18.52 7.91 -3.13
CA ARG A 218 18.28 7.71 -1.71
C ARG A 218 16.79 7.50 -1.48
N ALA A 219 16.45 6.67 -0.51
CA ALA A 219 15.11 6.53 0.03
C ALA A 219 15.16 6.64 1.55
N VAL A 220 14.08 7.11 2.15
CA VAL A 220 13.88 7.13 3.61
C VAL A 220 12.65 6.29 3.93
N VAL A 221 12.84 5.32 4.82
CA VAL A 221 11.76 4.53 5.42
C VAL A 221 11.35 5.21 6.72
N SER A 222 10.06 5.50 6.87
CA SER A 222 9.49 6.14 8.05
C SER A 222 8.46 5.22 8.68
N TYR A 223 8.61 4.94 9.98
CA TYR A 223 7.67 4.15 10.76
C TYR A 223 6.80 5.07 11.61
N GLY A 224 5.50 4.89 11.51
CA GLY A 224 4.50 5.67 12.23
C GLY A 224 4.24 5.12 13.63
N PRO A 225 3.49 5.88 14.45
CA PRO A 225 2.98 5.33 15.70
C PRO A 225 2.09 4.09 15.42
N PRO A 226 2.08 3.09 16.32
CA PRO A 226 1.21 1.93 16.17
C PRO A 226 -0.27 2.34 16.18
N VAL A 227 -1.04 1.81 15.23
CA VAL A 227 -2.50 1.81 15.27
C VAL A 227 -2.92 0.59 16.07
N LEU A 228 -3.49 0.84 17.26
CA LEU A 228 -4.01 -0.19 18.15
C LEU A 228 -5.41 -0.60 17.73
N ILE A 229 -5.67 -1.90 17.69
CA ILE A 229 -6.98 -2.45 17.38
C ILE A 229 -7.75 -2.54 18.69
N ARG A 230 -8.85 -1.78 18.79
CA ARG A 230 -9.56 -1.67 20.06
C ARG A 230 -10.46 -2.90 20.31
N PRO A 231 -10.62 -3.35 21.56
CA PRO A 231 -11.47 -4.50 21.90
C PRO A 231 -12.91 -4.36 21.38
N GLU A 232 -13.46 -3.15 21.37
CA GLU A 232 -14.83 -2.89 20.91
C GLU A 232 -14.99 -3.18 19.40
N TRP A 233 -13.93 -2.94 18.61
CA TRP A 233 -13.93 -3.25 17.18
C TRP A 233 -13.91 -4.75 16.94
N ILE A 234 -13.20 -5.51 17.78
CA ILE A 234 -13.14 -6.98 17.71
C ILE A 234 -14.52 -7.57 18.03
N GLN A 235 -15.15 -7.12 19.12
CA GLN A 235 -16.49 -7.56 19.50
C GLN A 235 -17.54 -7.22 18.43
N ALA A 236 -17.48 -6.01 17.86
CA ALA A 236 -18.35 -5.61 16.76
C ALA A 236 -18.12 -6.46 15.50
N TYR A 237 -16.88 -6.85 15.22
CA TYR A 237 -16.55 -7.77 14.12
C TYR A 237 -17.17 -9.16 14.32
N GLN A 238 -17.09 -9.72 15.53
CA GLN A 238 -17.65 -11.03 15.89
C GLN A 238 -19.19 -11.06 15.80
N LYS A 239 -19.87 -9.97 16.17
CA LYS A 239 -21.34 -9.85 16.07
C LYS A 239 -21.86 -9.95 14.63
N GLY A 240 -21.02 -9.74 13.62
CA GLY A 240 -21.40 -9.85 12.23
C GLY A 240 -22.28 -8.69 11.73
N GLY A 241 -22.91 -8.88 10.57
CA GLY A 241 -23.88 -7.95 10.01
C GLY A 241 -23.34 -6.52 9.81
N GLN A 242 -24.11 -5.54 10.26
CA GLN A 242 -23.77 -4.11 10.16
C GLN A 242 -22.62 -3.72 11.09
N ALA A 243 -22.60 -4.23 12.33
CA ALA A 243 -21.55 -3.96 13.31
C ALA A 243 -20.16 -4.37 12.79
N LYS A 244 -20.07 -5.51 12.07
CA LYS A 244 -18.84 -5.95 11.41
C LYS A 244 -18.34 -4.95 10.37
N ARG A 245 -19.25 -4.39 9.55
CA ARG A 245 -18.88 -3.42 8.52
C ARG A 245 -18.36 -2.13 9.13
N GLU A 246 -18.99 -1.67 10.21
CA GLU A 246 -18.58 -0.48 10.97
C GLU A 246 -17.20 -0.68 11.61
N ALA A 247 -16.95 -1.82 12.26
CA ALA A 247 -15.63 -2.13 12.81
C ALA A 247 -14.53 -2.12 11.75
N VAL A 248 -14.79 -2.72 10.59
CA VAL A 248 -13.86 -2.71 9.45
C VAL A 248 -13.62 -1.29 8.94
N ALA A 249 -14.68 -0.47 8.83
CA ALA A 249 -14.57 0.92 8.39
C ALA A 249 -13.74 1.77 9.36
N LEU A 250 -13.96 1.62 10.67
CA LEU A 250 -13.20 2.33 11.70
C LEU A 250 -11.71 1.96 11.69
N LEU A 251 -11.38 0.68 11.55
CA LEU A 251 -9.99 0.27 11.45
C LEU A 251 -9.34 0.71 10.13
N LEU A 252 -10.12 0.71 9.04
CA LEU A 252 -9.67 1.21 7.74
C LEU A 252 -9.32 2.71 7.82
N GLU A 253 -10.17 3.50 8.46
CA GLU A 253 -9.98 4.93 8.72
C GLU A 253 -8.76 5.17 9.63
N ALA A 254 -8.63 4.42 10.73
CA ALA A 254 -7.48 4.52 11.62
C ALA A 254 -6.16 4.19 10.89
N GLY A 255 -6.15 3.16 10.05
CA GLY A 255 -5.02 2.81 9.20
C GLY A 255 -4.70 3.91 8.18
N TYR A 256 -5.73 4.50 7.57
CA TYR A 256 -5.58 5.64 6.65
C TYR A 256 -4.93 6.85 7.35
N HIS A 257 -5.40 7.23 8.54
CA HIS A 257 -4.80 8.33 9.31
C HIS A 257 -3.36 8.03 9.74
N GLY A 258 -3.08 6.80 10.20
CA GLY A 258 -1.73 6.37 10.54
C GLY A 258 -0.78 6.46 9.35
N LEU A 259 -1.23 6.02 8.17
CA LEU A 259 -0.49 6.13 6.92
C LEU A 259 -0.31 7.58 6.48
N LYS A 260 -1.34 8.42 6.55
CA LYS A 260 -1.23 9.85 6.22
C LYS A 260 -0.19 10.57 7.08
N GLY A 261 0.10 10.07 8.28
CA GLY A 261 1.17 10.57 9.14
C GLY A 261 2.59 10.25 8.68
N VAL A 262 2.78 9.19 7.88
CA VAL A 262 4.10 8.71 7.40
C VAL A 262 4.30 8.82 5.89
N THR A 263 3.19 8.78 5.15
CA THR A 263 3.10 9.14 3.75
C THR A 263 3.13 10.64 3.73
N ILE A 264 4.28 11.15 3.33
CA ILE A 264 4.46 12.56 3.09
C ILE A 264 3.45 12.93 1.98
N ASN A 265 2.30 13.51 2.33
CA ASN A 265 1.66 14.49 1.45
C ASN A 265 2.76 15.51 1.20
N ALA A 266 3.53 15.41 0.11
CA ALA A 266 4.70 16.24 -0.17
C ALA A 266 4.40 17.70 0.21
N PRO A 267 4.76 18.19 1.42
CA PRO A 267 4.72 19.60 1.65
C PRO A 267 5.94 20.06 0.87
N ASN A 268 5.72 20.89 -0.14
CA ASN A 268 6.70 21.57 -1.00
C ASN A 268 8.09 20.93 -1.02
N HIS A 269 8.57 20.43 -2.17
CA HIS A 269 9.94 19.91 -2.39
C HIS A 269 11.05 20.61 -1.56
N ASN A 270 10.90 21.92 -1.34
CA ASN A 270 11.65 22.72 -0.37
C ASN A 270 11.72 22.13 1.05
N MET A 271 10.62 21.80 1.73
CA MET A 271 10.63 21.20 3.08
C MET A 271 11.44 19.90 3.14
N LEU A 272 11.25 18.99 2.20
CA LEU A 272 12.01 17.73 2.15
C LEU A 272 13.50 17.98 1.93
N THR A 273 13.82 18.91 1.05
CA THR A 273 15.21 19.32 0.80
C THR A 273 15.81 19.98 2.05
N THR A 274 15.05 20.81 2.74
CA THR A 274 15.46 21.49 3.97
C THR A 274 15.74 20.50 5.08
N ILE A 275 14.79 19.61 5.39
CA ILE A 275 14.96 18.58 6.42
C ILE A 275 16.14 17.67 6.10
N ALA A 276 16.25 17.23 4.83
CA ALA A 276 17.35 16.35 4.43
C ALA A 276 18.71 17.04 4.50
N THR A 277 18.78 18.35 4.27
CA THR A 277 20.02 19.14 4.32
C THR A 277 20.36 19.51 5.75
N ALA A 278 19.40 19.99 6.54
CA ALA A 278 19.55 20.22 7.97
C ALA A 278 20.08 18.96 8.68
N ARG A 279 19.58 17.77 8.33
CA ARG A 279 20.10 16.50 8.86
C ARG A 279 21.55 16.21 8.50
N ARG A 280 21.99 16.56 7.28
CA ARG A 280 23.40 16.38 6.87
C ARG A 280 24.32 17.33 7.62
N LEU A 281 23.87 18.57 7.82
CA LEU A 281 24.59 19.61 8.54
C LEU A 281 24.57 19.41 10.07
N TYR A 282 23.58 18.67 10.58
CA TYR A 282 23.47 18.35 12.01
C TYR A 282 24.60 17.41 12.45
N LYS A 283 25.63 18.00 13.06
CA LYS A 283 26.81 17.29 13.54
C LYS A 283 26.57 16.77 14.96
N SER A 284 26.15 15.51 15.08
CA SER A 284 26.09 14.83 16.37
C SER A 284 27.50 14.62 16.93
N LYS A 285 27.68 14.83 18.25
CA LYS A 285 28.96 14.60 18.95
C LYS A 285 29.39 13.12 18.94
N HIS A 286 28.44 12.20 18.74
CA HIS A 286 28.69 10.76 18.64
C HIS A 286 28.02 10.16 17.40
N LYS A 287 28.55 9.03 16.93
CA LYS A 287 27.94 8.25 15.84
C LYS A 287 26.61 7.69 16.34
N LEU A 288 25.51 8.16 15.75
CA LEU A 288 24.15 7.77 16.15
C LEU A 288 23.89 6.31 15.78
N THR A 289 23.19 5.57 16.65
CA THR A 289 22.62 4.26 16.31
C THR A 289 21.47 4.42 15.31
N ILE A 290 21.06 3.32 14.65
CA ILE A 290 19.97 3.36 13.66
C ILE A 290 18.69 3.91 14.29
N ASP A 291 18.34 3.46 15.50
CA ASP A 291 17.14 3.93 16.22
C ASP A 291 17.20 5.43 16.53
N GLN A 292 18.38 5.94 16.92
CA GLN A 292 18.59 7.37 17.17
C GLN A 292 18.47 8.19 15.88
N VAL A 293 18.92 7.66 14.74
CA VAL A 293 18.76 8.33 13.43
C VAL A 293 17.28 8.40 13.06
N VAL A 294 16.51 7.34 13.30
CA VAL A 294 15.06 7.31 13.03
C VAL A 294 14.32 8.29 13.93
N ASP A 295 14.60 8.30 15.24
CA ASP A 295 14.00 9.24 16.18
C ASP A 295 14.36 10.69 15.85
N LEU A 296 15.61 10.95 15.47
CA LEU A 296 16.05 12.27 15.01
C LEU A 296 15.28 12.72 13.77
N ASN A 297 15.09 11.84 12.77
CA ASN A 297 14.29 12.15 11.58
C ASN A 297 12.85 12.52 11.94
N ARG A 298 12.23 11.76 12.86
CA ARG A 298 10.88 12.04 13.37
C ARG A 298 10.82 13.41 14.03
N ARG A 299 11.80 13.76 14.87
CA ARG A 299 11.87 15.07 15.53
C ARG A 299 12.05 16.23 14.54
N PHE A 300 12.86 16.08 13.49
CA PHE A 300 12.98 17.10 12.44
C PHE A 300 11.67 17.33 11.69
N LEU A 301 10.94 16.25 11.35
CA LEU A 301 9.64 16.35 10.68
C LEU A 301 8.59 17.03 11.55
N LEU A 302 8.48 16.60 12.83
CA LEU A 302 7.56 17.19 13.79
C LEU A 302 7.90 18.65 14.08
N GLY A 303 9.18 18.97 14.26
CA GLY A 303 9.66 20.32 14.49
C GLY A 303 9.36 21.26 13.33
N TYR A 304 9.65 20.84 12.09
CA TYR A 304 9.34 21.66 10.91
C TYR A 304 7.84 21.96 10.82
N LYS A 305 6.99 20.94 11.03
CA LYS A 305 5.53 21.13 10.98
C LYS A 305 5.02 22.03 12.11
N HIS A 306 5.60 21.92 13.31
CA HIS A 306 5.21 22.74 14.45
C HIS A 306 5.60 24.22 14.26
N PHE A 307 6.76 24.47 13.65
CA PHE A 307 7.31 25.80 13.42
C PHE A 307 7.12 26.29 11.98
N GLU A 308 6.15 25.76 11.22
CA GLU A 308 6.01 26.02 9.77
C GLU A 308 5.86 27.52 9.43
N ASN A 309 5.25 28.28 10.34
CA ASN A 309 5.06 29.73 10.21
C ASN A 309 6.05 30.57 11.03
N ASP A 310 7.06 29.93 11.64
CA ASP A 310 8.07 30.62 12.43
C ASP A 310 9.05 31.37 11.50
N PRO A 311 9.30 32.68 11.72
CA PRO A 311 10.22 33.47 10.89
C PRO A 311 11.65 32.88 10.84
N GLY A 312 12.12 32.27 11.94
CA GLY A 312 13.44 31.65 12.01
C GLY A 312 13.53 30.38 11.15
N LEU A 313 12.47 29.57 11.10
CA LEU A 313 12.42 28.40 10.21
C LEU A 313 12.33 28.80 8.73
N LEU A 314 11.58 29.86 8.40
CA LEU A 314 11.47 30.38 7.04
C LEU A 314 12.84 30.88 6.54
N ASP A 315 13.54 31.65 7.34
CA ASP A 315 14.89 32.14 7.03
C ASP A 315 15.92 30.99 6.94
N LEU A 316 15.86 30.00 7.83
CA LEU A 316 16.68 28.79 7.73
C LEU A 316 16.43 28.04 6.42
N THR A 317 15.16 27.95 6.00
CA THR A 317 14.76 27.27 4.77
C THR A 317 15.35 27.95 3.54
N GLU A 318 15.30 29.29 3.47
CA GLU A 318 15.92 30.04 2.38
C GLU A 318 17.45 29.93 2.39
N ARG A 319 18.10 29.96 3.55
CA ARG A 319 19.57 29.74 3.66
C ARG A 319 19.99 28.34 3.19
N VAL A 320 19.24 27.32 3.58
CA VAL A 320 19.49 25.93 3.16
C VAL A 320 19.28 25.76 1.65
N LYS A 321 18.27 26.43 1.08
CA LYS A 321 18.01 26.44 -0.35
C LYS A 321 19.11 27.17 -1.12
N ALA A 322 19.57 28.32 -0.63
CA ALA A 322 20.71 29.05 -1.18
C ALA A 322 21.96 28.16 -1.20
N TYR A 323 22.30 27.52 -0.08
CA TYR A 323 23.39 26.56 0.00
C TYR A 323 23.26 25.43 -1.03
N SER A 324 22.07 24.81 -1.14
CA SER A 324 21.85 23.75 -2.12
C SER A 324 21.98 24.25 -3.57
N ASN A 325 21.61 25.50 -3.86
CA ASN A 325 21.76 26.09 -5.19
C ASN A 325 23.23 26.39 -5.49
N THR A 326 24.00 26.88 -4.52
CA THR A 326 25.45 27.07 -4.64
C THR A 326 26.14 25.74 -4.96
N LEU A 327 25.81 24.66 -4.26
CA LEU A 327 26.35 23.33 -4.55
C LEU A 327 26.03 22.88 -5.98
N LYS A 328 24.78 23.07 -6.44
CA LYS A 328 24.38 22.74 -7.80
C LYS A 328 25.14 23.57 -8.85
N TYR A 329 25.29 24.87 -8.60
CA TYR A 329 26.02 25.79 -9.48
C TYR A 329 27.46 25.34 -9.70
N TYR A 330 28.15 24.93 -8.63
CA TYR A 330 29.52 24.42 -8.71
C TYR A 330 29.61 22.92 -9.08
N GLY A 331 28.48 22.25 -9.32
CA GLY A 331 28.46 20.81 -9.60
C GLY A 331 28.95 19.94 -8.43
N LEU A 332 28.92 20.47 -7.21
CA LEU A 332 29.45 19.83 -6.01
C LEU A 332 28.37 19.07 -5.22
N CYS A 333 28.80 17.99 -4.58
CA CYS A 333 28.04 17.29 -3.55
C CYS A 333 28.44 17.77 -2.16
N ASP A 334 27.50 17.76 -1.23
CA ASP A 334 27.66 18.15 0.20
C ASP A 334 28.91 17.56 0.88
N HIS A 335 29.20 16.27 0.65
CA HIS A 335 30.38 15.59 1.23
C HIS A 335 31.71 16.01 0.60
N GLN A 336 31.68 16.66 -0.57
CA GLN A 336 32.86 17.20 -1.24
C GLN A 336 33.26 18.54 -0.65
N VAL A 337 32.31 19.29 -0.07
CA VAL A 337 32.54 20.60 0.57
C VAL A 337 33.59 20.52 1.67
N ILE A 338 33.56 19.45 2.48
CA ILE A 338 34.52 19.22 3.58
C ILE A 338 35.94 18.97 3.03
N LYS A 339 36.06 18.47 1.80
CA LYS A 339 37.33 18.11 1.16
C LYS A 339 37.88 19.22 0.28
N THR A 340 37.01 20.07 -0.26
CA THR A 340 37.40 21.31 -0.94
C THR A 340 37.76 22.35 0.10
N GLN A 341 39.06 22.52 0.40
CA GLN A 341 39.55 23.74 1.02
C GLN A 341 39.34 24.90 0.04
N ILE A 342 38.13 25.45 -0.01
CA ILE A 342 37.92 26.77 -0.59
C ILE A 342 38.21 27.75 0.55
N PRO A 343 39.20 28.64 0.43
CA PRO A 343 39.48 29.63 1.46
C PRO A 343 38.21 30.44 1.73
N PHE A 344 37.89 30.55 3.00
CA PHE A 344 36.69 31.17 3.56
C PHE A 344 36.75 32.69 3.39
N SER A 345 36.75 33.21 2.15
CA SER A 345 36.86 34.66 1.90
C SER A 345 35.86 35.22 0.88
N ALA A 346 34.78 34.51 0.56
CA ALA A 346 33.78 35.03 -0.38
C ALA A 346 32.33 34.73 0.04
N ALA A 347 32.02 34.87 1.33
CA ALA A 347 30.66 34.79 1.85
C ALA A 347 30.38 35.93 2.85
N PHE A 348 30.66 37.16 2.42
CA PHE A 348 30.05 38.39 2.91
C PHE A 348 30.22 39.44 1.81
N LEU A 349 29.33 39.39 0.83
CA LEU A 349 28.87 40.53 0.02
C LEU A 349 27.45 40.22 -0.46
#